data_AF-A0AAV8V6Y2-F1
#
_entry.id   AF-A0AAV8V6Y2-F1
#
_cell.length_a   1.000
_cell.length_b   1.000
_cell.length_c   1.000
_cell.angle_alpha   90.00
_cell.angle_beta   90.00
_cell.angle_gamma   90.00
#
_symmetry.space_group_name_H-M   'P 1'
#
loop_
_entity.id
_entity.type
_entity.pdbx_description
1 polymer ?
#
loop_
_entity_poly.entity_id
_entity_poly.type
_entity_poly.pdbx_seq_one_letter_code
_entity_poly.pdbx_strand_id
1 'polypeptide(L)'
;MAIPKQIAAFLDLPDVNLYTGHSLRRSSTTVLAVTGANLIEIKQHGGCKSSTVAEQYIEDSVMNKMKRGQKIFHSLEIRRKL
;
A
#
# COMPACT_ATOMS: atom_id res chain seq x y z
N MET A 1 -5.25 14.67 -21.98
CA MET A 1 -4.24 13.70 -21.49
C MET A 1 -4.41 13.54 -19.98
N ALA A 2 -4.24 12.34 -19.43
CA ALA A 2 -4.33 12.13 -17.97
C ALA A 2 -3.06 12.66 -17.27
N ILE A 3 -3.20 13.17 -16.04
CA ILE A 3 -2.11 13.73 -15.23
C ILE A 3 -0.91 12.77 -15.10
N PRO A 4 -1.07 11.46 -14.80
CA PRO A 4 0.08 10.55 -14.68
C PRO A 4 0.93 10.47 -15.95
N LYS A 5 0.28 10.46 -17.12
CA LYS A 5 0.96 10.46 -18.43
C LYS A 5 1.74 11.76 -18.66
N GLN A 6 1.18 12.91 -18.27
CA GLN A 6 1.85 14.21 -18.39
C GLN A 6 3.09 14.27 -17.48
N ILE A 7 2.97 13.78 -16.25
CA ILE A 7 4.09 13.68 -15.31
C ILE A 7 5.18 12.75 -15.87
N ALA A 8 4.81 11.57 -16.39
CA ALA A 8 5.76 10.63 -16.97
C ALA A 8 6.50 11.21 -18.18
N ALA A 9 5.80 11.95 -19.05
CA ALA A 9 6.40 12.65 -20.18
C ALA A 9 7.33 13.79 -19.73
N PHE A 10 6.93 14.56 -18.72
CA PHE A 10 7.77 15.62 -18.14
C PHE A 10 9.05 15.07 -17.51
N LEU A 11 8.98 13.89 -16.90
CA LEU A 11 10.12 13.20 -16.27
C LEU A 11 10.94 12.33 -17.24
N ASP A 12 10.62 12.35 -18.54
CA ASP A 12 11.27 11.53 -19.58
C ASP A 12 11.29 10.02 -19.28
N LEU A 13 10.18 9.50 -18.76
CA LEU A 13 10.02 8.07 -18.47
C LEU A 13 9.61 7.28 -19.73
N PRO A 14 10.07 6.03 -19.89
CA PRO A 14 9.66 5.19 -21.01
C PRO A 14 8.16 4.84 -20.93
N ASP A 15 7.58 4.47 -22.07
CA ASP A 15 6.20 3.94 -22.15
C ASP A 15 5.14 4.82 -21.47
N VAL A 16 5.20 6.14 -21.64
CA VAL A 16 4.30 7.13 -21.01
C VAL A 16 2.81 6.79 -21.11
N ASN A 17 2.40 6.01 -22.11
CA ASN A 17 1.03 5.53 -22.31
C ASN A 17 0.55 4.56 -21.21
N LEU A 18 1.47 3.87 -20.52
CA LEU A 18 1.17 2.96 -19.40
C LEU A 18 0.85 3.70 -18.10
N TYR A 19 1.20 4.99 -18.01
CA TYR A 19 0.93 5.85 -16.86
C TYR A 19 -0.52 6.35 -16.92
N THR A 20 -1.42 5.51 -16.45
CA THR A 20 -2.86 5.76 -16.40
C THR A 20 -3.29 6.17 -14.99
N GLY A 21 -4.52 6.67 -14.85
CA GLY A 21 -5.12 6.87 -13.52
C GLY A 21 -5.18 5.57 -12.71
N HIS A 22 -5.33 4.42 -13.37
CA HIS A 22 -5.34 3.12 -12.72
C HIS A 22 -3.97 2.76 -12.11
N SER A 23 -2.87 2.95 -12.85
CA SER A 23 -1.52 2.67 -12.32
C SER A 23 -1.15 3.64 -11.20
N LEU A 24 -1.50 4.93 -11.32
CA LEU A 24 -1.33 5.89 -10.21
C LEU A 24 -2.09 5.43 -8.96
N ARG A 25 -3.35 5.02 -9.09
CA ARG A 25 -4.16 4.55 -7.96
C ARG A 25 -3.51 3.34 -7.28
N ARG A 26 -3.13 2.31 -8.06
CA ARG A 26 -2.45 1.11 -7.54
C ARG A 26 -1.17 1.46 -6.78
N SER A 27 -0.31 2.29 -7.36
CA SER A 27 0.94 2.72 -6.74
C SER A 27 0.69 3.52 -5.47
N SER A 28 -0.26 4.44 -5.49
CA SER A 28 -0.61 5.27 -4.33
C SER A 28 -1.20 4.43 -3.18
N THR A 29 -2.06 3.46 -3.47
CA THR A 29 -2.58 2.52 -2.47
C THR A 29 -1.48 1.63 -1.89
N THR A 30 -0.51 1.21 -2.71
CA THR A 30 0.65 0.43 -2.25
C THR A 30 1.50 1.24 -1.28
N VAL A 31 1.82 2.50 -1.61
CA VAL A 31 2.56 3.40 -0.71
C VAL A 31 1.82 3.60 0.61
N LEU A 32 0.50 3.80 0.56
CA LEU A 32 -0.32 3.91 1.77
C LEU A 32 -0.29 2.63 2.62
N ALA A 33 -0.27 1.44 2.01
CA ALA A 33 -0.14 0.19 2.76
C ALA A 33 1.24 0.03 3.42
N VAL A 34 2.30 0.57 2.82
CA VAL A 34 3.66 0.57 3.39
C VAL A 34 3.75 1.46 4.62
N THR A 35 3.00 2.56 4.72
CA THR A 35 2.95 3.37 5.95
C THR A 35 2.25 2.64 7.10
N GLY A 36 1.54 1.56 6.79
CA GLY A 36 0.80 0.72 7.72
C GLY A 36 -0.63 1.20 7.95
N ALA A 37 -1.23 1.81 6.93
CA ALA A 37 -2.66 2.07 6.88
C ALA A 37 -3.48 0.79 7.07
N ASN A 38 -4.65 0.96 7.67
CA ASN A 38 -5.61 -0.12 7.92
C ASN A 38 -6.56 -0.34 6.72
N LEU A 39 -7.40 -1.39 6.83
CA LEU A 39 -8.29 -1.81 5.75
C LEU A 39 -9.26 -0.72 5.29
N ILE A 40 -9.80 0.09 6.20
CA ILE A 40 -10.76 1.15 5.88
C ILE A 40 -10.04 2.26 5.10
N GLU A 41 -8.87 2.68 5.56
CA GLU A 41 -8.04 3.69 4.89
C GLU A 41 -7.68 3.26 3.45
N ILE A 42 -7.31 1.99 3.28
CA ILE A 42 -7.01 1.41 1.95
C ILE A 42 -8.25 1.35 1.06
N LYS A 43 -9.43 0.98 1.61
CA LYS A 43 -10.67 0.93 0.84
C LYS A 43 -11.13 2.31 0.37
N GLN A 44 -11.04 3.30 1.26
CA GLN A 44 -11.39 4.69 0.96
C GLN A 44 -10.45 5.29 -0.09
N HIS A 45 -9.14 5.14 0.10
CA HIS A 45 -8.14 5.70 -0.80
C HIS A 45 -8.05 4.97 -2.15
N GLY A 46 -8.05 3.64 -2.11
CA GLY A 46 -7.93 2.79 -3.31
C GLY A 46 -9.23 2.62 -4.08
N GLY A 47 -10.37 3.12 -3.57
CA GLY A 47 -11.69 2.92 -4.15
C GLY A 47 -12.09 1.43 -4.23
N CYS A 48 -11.63 0.62 -3.27
CA CYS A 48 -11.85 -0.83 -3.29
C CYS A 48 -13.22 -1.16 -2.70
N LYS A 49 -14.15 -1.60 -3.57
CA LYS A 49 -15.48 -2.08 -3.15
C LYS A 49 -15.38 -3.38 -2.35
N SER A 50 -14.60 -4.34 -2.86
CA SER A 50 -14.32 -5.59 -2.16
C SER A 50 -13.20 -5.40 -1.14
N SER A 51 -13.36 -6.01 0.03
CA SER A 51 -12.30 -6.08 1.04
C SER A 51 -11.12 -6.92 0.56
N THR A 52 -11.34 -7.95 -0.25
CA THR A 52 -10.27 -8.85 -0.74
C THR A 52 -9.18 -8.09 -1.51
N VAL A 53 -9.56 -7.14 -2.37
CA VAL A 53 -8.57 -6.33 -3.11
C VAL A 53 -7.79 -5.40 -2.17
N ALA A 54 -8.42 -4.91 -1.10
CA ALA A 54 -7.77 -4.05 -0.11
C ALA A 54 -6.84 -4.84 0.83
N GLU A 55 -7.22 -6.06 1.20
CA GLU A 55 -6.43 -6.99 2.00
C GLU A 55 -5.11 -7.33 1.32
N GLN A 56 -5.12 -7.55 0.00
CA GLN A 56 -3.90 -7.83 -0.76
C GLN A 56 -2.82 -6.75 -0.58
N TYR A 57 -3.18 -5.45 -0.62
CA TYR A 57 -2.19 -4.39 -0.37
C TYR A 57 -1.60 -4.44 1.04
N ILE A 58 -2.42 -4.78 2.03
CA ILE A 58 -2.02 -4.87 3.44
C ILE A 58 -1.12 -6.08 3.69
N GLU A 59 -1.41 -7.18 3.01
CA GLU A 59 -0.64 -8.42 3.07
C GLU A 59 0.70 -8.30 2.36
N ASP A 60 0.74 -7.64 1.21
CA ASP A 60 1.97 -7.44 0.43
C ASP A 60 2.95 -6.45 1.11
N SER A 61 2.46 -5.62 2.03
CA SER A 61 3.28 -4.66 2.80
C SER A 61 4.25 -5.38 3.75
N VAL A 62 5.55 -5.32 3.43
CA VAL A 62 6.64 -5.79 4.30
C VAL A 62 6.60 -5.12 5.67
N MET A 63 6.29 -3.82 5.71
CA MET A 63 6.14 -3.05 6.94
C MET A 63 5.05 -3.62 7.85
N ASN A 64 3.92 -4.05 7.28
CA ASN A 64 2.86 -4.69 8.05
C ASN A 64 3.26 -6.07 8.56
N LYS A 65 4.02 -6.84 7.78
CA LYS A 65 4.60 -8.12 8.24
C LYS A 65 5.55 -7.87 9.43
N MET A 66 6.43 -6.88 9.34
CA MET A 66 7.36 -6.49 10.41
C MET A 66 6.63 -6.01 11.66
N LYS A 67 5.65 -5.09 11.53
CA LYS A 67 4.84 -4.58 12.65
C LYS A 67 4.12 -5.73 13.38
N ARG A 68 3.56 -6.70 12.65
CA ARG A 68 2.95 -7.90 13.26
C ARG A 68 3.99 -8.74 14.02
N GLY A 69 5.14 -9.00 13.42
CA GLY A 69 6.23 -9.74 14.06
C GLY A 69 6.71 -9.08 15.36
N GLN A 70 6.91 -7.75 15.35
CA GLN A 70 7.33 -6.99 16.52
C GLN A 70 6.30 -7.07 17.65
N LYS A 71 5.00 -6.96 17.35
CA LYS A 71 3.93 -7.11 18.35
C LYS A 71 3.95 -8.49 19.01
N ILE A 72 4.08 -9.55 18.21
CA ILE A 72 4.17 -10.93 18.70
C ILE A 72 5.40 -11.07 19.61
N PHE A 73 6.58 -10.68 19.13
CA PHE A 73 7.83 -10.75 19.89
C PHE A 73 7.72 -10.02 21.23
N HIS A 74 7.23 -8.78 21.22
CA HIS A 74 7.06 -7.99 22.44
C HIS A 74 6.11 -8.65 23.45
N SER A 75 5.00 -9.23 22.96
CA SER A 75 4.07 -9.97 23.84
C SER A 75 4.68 -11.20 24.49
N LEU A 76 5.60 -11.88 23.80
CA LEU A 76 6.32 -13.03 24.35
C LEU A 76 7.35 -12.60 25.39
N GLU A 77 8.05 -11.50 25.15
CA GLU A 77 9.01 -10.95 26.11
C GLU A 77 8.33 -10.51 27.41
N ILE A 78 7.15 -9.86 27.34
CA ILE A 78 6.35 -9.50 28.52
C ILE A 78 5.98 -10.76 29.32
N ARG A 79 5.49 -11.81 28.65
CA ARG A 79 5.10 -13.06 29.33
C ARG A 79 6.27 -13.77 30.01
N ARG A 80 7.50 -13.59 29.51
CA ARG A 80 8.70 -14.19 30.10
C ARG A 80 9.19 -13.46 31.36
N LYS A 81 8.74 -12.22 31.58
CA LYS A 81 9.10 -11.39 32.76
C LYS A 81 8.11 -11.51 33.92
N LEU A 82 7.01 -12.26 33.72
CA LEU A 82 6.02 -12.62 34.74
C LEU A 82 6.32 -14.04 35.26
#